data_AF-A0A429RVX6-F1
#
_entry.id   AF-A0A429RVX6-F1
#
_cell.length_a   1.000
_cell.length_b   1.000
_cell.length_c   1.000
_cell.angle_alpha   90.00
_cell.angle_beta   90.00
_cell.angle_gamma   90.00
#
_symmetry.space_group_name_H-M   'P 1'
#
loop_
_entity.id
_entity.type
_entity.pdbx_description
1 polymer ?
#
loop_
_entity_poly.entity_id
_entity_poly.type
_entity_poly.pdbx_seq_one_letter_code
_entity_poly.pdbx_strand_id
1 'polypeptide(L)'
;MHWQLGGSGWAEWLWSIEGSEQRVVASYVGPEVLGSFMGVVRDLLSGARSGFVTFFDEPGGARVFFNQTEGQVFVQIVGYPHLSEPQSWWKAADLLWAGRLPTARFADAFMAMVDELLDRYGTAGYRKRWGHDFPAEEWTALHTAHRLASHGGTNA
;
A
#
# COMPACT_ATOMS: atom_id res chain seq x y z
N MET A 1 4.81 7.03 6.71
CA MET A 1 5.10 5.74 6.06
C MET A 1 6.06 5.98 4.91
N HIS A 2 6.90 5.01 4.55
CA HIS A 2 7.91 5.15 3.49
C HIS A 2 7.92 3.93 2.56
N TRP A 3 8.29 4.15 1.30
CA TRP A 3 8.56 3.08 0.33
C TRP A 3 10.06 3.08 -0.01
N GLN A 4 10.75 1.99 0.30
CA GLN A 4 12.18 1.86 0.02
C GLN A 4 12.41 0.83 -1.07
N LEU A 5 13.06 1.25 -2.16
CA LEU A 5 13.56 0.32 -3.17
C LEU A 5 14.93 -0.20 -2.75
N GLY A 6 15.01 -1.50 -2.49
CA GLY A 6 16.25 -2.23 -2.32
C GLY A 6 17.01 -2.38 -3.65
N GLY A 7 18.18 -3.00 -3.58
CA GLY A 7 18.82 -3.56 -4.78
C GLY A 7 18.13 -4.86 -5.18
N SER A 8 18.24 -5.26 -6.45
CA SER A 8 17.80 -6.57 -6.98
C SER A 8 16.29 -6.89 -6.96
N GLY A 9 15.42 -5.92 -7.21
CA GLY A 9 13.98 -6.20 -7.37
C GLY A 9 13.24 -6.45 -6.05
N TRP A 10 13.68 -5.79 -4.97
CA TRP A 10 13.02 -5.82 -3.67
C TRP A 10 12.57 -4.41 -3.29
N ALA A 11 11.43 -4.34 -2.62
CA ALA A 11 10.85 -3.11 -2.12
C ALA A 11 10.30 -3.34 -0.71
N GLU A 12 10.29 -2.30 0.08
CA GLU A 12 9.84 -2.38 1.47
C GLU A 12 8.91 -1.22 1.77
N TRP A 13 7.74 -1.58 2.28
CA TRP A 13 6.82 -0.64 2.86
C TRP A 13 7.08 -0.55 4.37
N LEU A 14 7.59 0.61 4.79
CA LEU A 14 7.79 0.96 6.18
C LEU A 14 6.57 1.71 6.69
N TRP A 15 5.72 0.99 7.41
CA TRP A 15 4.55 1.52 8.09
C TRP A 15 4.96 2.03 9.46
N SER A 16 4.61 3.28 9.78
CA SER A 16 4.84 3.86 11.11
C SER A 16 3.63 4.71 11.50
N ILE A 17 3.02 4.38 12.64
CA ILE A 17 1.88 5.09 13.21
C ILE A 17 1.91 4.98 14.74
N GLU A 18 1.78 6.13 15.42
CA GLU A 18 1.65 6.20 16.89
C GLU A 18 2.71 5.39 17.65
N GLY A 19 3.96 5.40 17.17
CA GLY A 19 5.09 4.70 17.78
C GLY A 19 5.16 3.20 17.46
N SER A 20 4.22 2.66 16.68
CA SER A 20 4.31 1.31 16.11
C SER A 20 4.96 1.37 14.73
N GLU A 21 5.98 0.55 14.52
CA GLU A 21 6.64 0.40 13.22
C GLU A 21 6.47 -1.02 12.70
N GLN A 22 6.17 -1.17 11.42
CA GLN A 22 6.05 -2.44 10.74
C GLN A 22 6.76 -2.37 9.39
N ARG A 23 7.50 -3.42 9.06
CA ARG A 23 8.19 -3.56 7.77
C ARG A 23 7.52 -4.67 6.98
N VAL A 24 7.00 -4.31 5.81
CA VAL A 24 6.37 -5.26 4.89
C VAL A 24 7.20 -5.31 3.62
N VAL A 25 7.78 -6.48 3.33
CA VAL A 25 8.65 -6.71 2.18
C VAL A 25 7.82 -7.12 0.97
N ALA A 26 8.13 -6.57 -0.19
CA ALA A 26 7.65 -7.00 -1.50
C ALA A 26 8.83 -7.41 -2.39
N SER A 27 8.68 -8.56 -3.03
CA SER A 27 9.54 -9.07 -4.09
C SER A 27 8.98 -8.68 -5.46
N TYR A 28 9.87 -8.66 -6.46
CA TYR A 28 9.54 -8.41 -7.86
C TYR A 28 8.52 -9.39 -8.46
N VAL A 29 8.19 -10.48 -7.77
CA VAL A 29 7.15 -11.45 -8.18
C VAL A 29 5.76 -10.79 -8.20
N GLY A 30 5.56 -9.72 -7.42
CA GLY A 30 4.39 -8.84 -7.50
C GLY A 30 4.72 -7.48 -8.10
N PRO A 31 5.00 -7.36 -9.40
CA PRO A 31 5.44 -6.10 -10.01
C PRO A 31 4.40 -4.98 -9.85
N GLU A 32 3.13 -5.37 -9.76
CA GLU A 32 1.94 -4.53 -9.65
C GLU A 32 1.65 -4.06 -8.21
N VAL A 33 2.46 -4.43 -7.21
CA VAL A 33 2.15 -4.18 -5.79
C VAL A 33 1.87 -2.71 -5.50
N LEU A 34 2.71 -1.79 -6.01
CA LEU A 34 2.54 -0.36 -5.80
C LEU A 34 1.30 0.18 -6.53
N GLY A 35 1.06 -0.27 -7.77
CA GLY A 35 -0.12 0.13 -8.55
C GLY A 35 -1.42 -0.38 -7.93
N SER A 36 -1.44 -1.63 -7.46
CA SER A 36 -2.54 -2.22 -6.69
C SER A 36 -2.80 -1.44 -5.41
N PHE A 37 -1.74 -1.01 -4.73
CA PHE A 37 -1.88 -0.18 -3.53
C PHE A 37 -2.49 1.19 -3.86
N MET A 38 -2.00 1.88 -4.90
CA MET A 38 -2.60 3.12 -5.38
C MET A 38 -4.08 2.94 -5.75
N GLY A 39 -4.42 1.84 -6.42
CA GLY A 39 -5.80 1.47 -6.76
C GLY A 39 -6.68 1.34 -5.53
N VAL A 40 -6.23 0.60 -4.50
CA VAL A 40 -6.97 0.45 -3.24
C VAL A 40 -7.16 1.80 -2.54
N VAL A 41 -6.12 2.65 -2.45
CA VAL A 41 -6.26 3.97 -1.83
C VAL A 41 -7.26 4.85 -2.60
N ARG A 42 -7.22 4.83 -3.93
CA ARG A 42 -8.16 5.53 -4.80
C ARG A 42 -9.60 5.06 -4.54
N ASP A 43 -9.79 3.75 -4.47
CA ASP A 43 -11.11 3.17 -4.26
C ASP A 43 -11.65 3.52 -2.86
N LEU A 44 -10.81 3.50 -1.82
CA LEU A 44 -11.19 3.96 -0.47
C LEU A 44 -11.61 5.43 -0.44
N LEU A 45 -10.88 6.31 -1.15
CA LEU A 45 -11.25 7.73 -1.29
C LEU A 45 -12.58 7.91 -2.04
N SER A 46 -12.94 6.95 -2.89
CA SER A 46 -14.19 6.93 -3.65
C SER A 46 -15.34 6.27 -2.89
N GLY A 47 -15.13 5.88 -1.62
CA GLY A 47 -16.13 5.28 -0.75
C GLY A 47 -16.23 3.76 -0.83
N ALA A 48 -15.23 3.08 -1.38
CA ALA A 48 -15.17 1.62 -1.32
C ALA A 48 -15.07 1.15 0.13
N ARG A 49 -15.91 0.18 0.49
CA ARG A 49 -15.98 -0.35 1.87
C ARG A 49 -14.75 -1.14 2.28
N SER A 50 -14.04 -1.74 1.33
CA SER A 50 -12.91 -2.61 1.63
C SER A 50 -12.01 -2.81 0.41
N GLY A 51 -10.76 -3.16 0.67
CA GLY A 51 -9.78 -3.56 -0.34
C GLY A 51 -8.62 -4.32 0.31
N PHE A 52 -7.73 -4.87 -0.50
CA PHE A 52 -6.52 -5.49 0.01
C PHE A 52 -5.36 -5.40 -0.98
N VAL A 53 -4.14 -5.44 -0.47
CA VAL A 53 -2.91 -5.52 -1.25
C VAL A 53 -2.10 -6.70 -0.77
N THR A 54 -1.52 -7.46 -1.70
CA THR A 54 -0.68 -8.63 -1.38
C THR A 54 0.76 -8.28 -1.70
N PHE A 55 1.63 -8.48 -0.72
CA PHE A 55 3.07 -8.33 -0.79
C PHE A 55 3.67 -9.75 -0.81
N PHE A 56 4.31 -10.11 -1.92
CA PHE A 56 4.96 -11.41 -2.07
C PHE A 56 6.38 -11.31 -1.49
N ASP A 57 6.78 -12.23 -0.62
CA ASP A 57 8.13 -12.28 -0.03
C ASP A 57 8.55 -13.75 0.11
N GLU A 58 8.96 -14.36 -1.00
CA GLU A 58 9.15 -15.81 -1.08
C GLU A 58 10.09 -16.34 0.02
N PRO A 59 9.68 -17.40 0.75
CA PRO A 59 8.57 -18.32 0.46
C PRO A 59 7.19 -17.86 0.94
N GLY A 60 7.08 -16.73 1.65
CA GLY A 60 5.87 -16.21 2.29
C GLY A 60 5.45 -14.83 1.77
N GLY A 61 4.99 -13.97 2.68
CA GLY A 61 4.58 -12.61 2.34
C GLY A 61 3.60 -12.02 3.34
N ALA A 62 2.95 -10.93 2.94
CA ALA A 62 1.93 -10.29 3.74
C ALA A 62 0.74 -9.83 2.91
N ARG A 63 -0.45 -9.82 3.53
CA ARG A 63 -1.62 -9.15 2.99
C ARG A 63 -2.03 -8.02 3.91
N VAL A 64 -2.25 -6.86 3.30
CA VAL A 64 -2.77 -5.68 3.98
C VAL A 64 -4.23 -5.53 3.62
N PHE A 65 -5.09 -5.55 4.62
CA PHE A 65 -6.52 -5.36 4.48
C PHE A 65 -6.92 -3.97 4.89
N PHE A 66 -7.87 -3.40 4.15
CA PHE A 66 -8.46 -2.10 4.40
C PHE A 66 -9.97 -2.27 4.52
N ASN A 67 -10.55 -1.74 5.59
CA ASN A 67 -12.00 -1.70 5.79
C ASN A 67 -12.42 -0.27 6.18
N GLN A 68 -13.24 0.36 5.37
CA GLN A 68 -13.73 1.71 5.60
C GLN A 68 -14.96 1.70 6.50
N THR A 69 -15.02 2.62 7.46
CA THR A 69 -16.20 2.91 8.26
C THR A 69 -16.19 4.38 8.65
N GLU A 70 -17.24 5.14 8.31
CA GLU A 70 -17.47 6.51 8.80
C GLU A 70 -16.24 7.46 8.68
N GLY A 71 -15.60 7.48 7.50
CA GLY A 71 -14.42 8.33 7.26
C GLY A 71 -13.13 7.86 7.97
N GLN A 72 -13.16 6.70 8.60
CA GLN A 72 -12.01 5.97 9.11
C GLN A 72 -11.71 4.78 8.18
N VAL A 73 -10.44 4.42 8.10
CA VAL A 73 -9.98 3.15 7.54
C VAL A 73 -9.38 2.31 8.66
N PHE A 74 -9.87 1.08 8.81
CA PHE A 74 -9.25 0.04 9.61
C PHE A 74 -8.28 -0.73 8.74
N VAL A 75 -7.02 -0.77 9.15
CA VAL A 75 -5.92 -1.40 8.44
C VAL A 75 -5.45 -2.60 9.24
N GLN A 76 -5.27 -3.75 8.58
CA GLN A 76 -4.70 -4.95 9.18
C GLN A 76 -3.56 -5.47 8.30
N ILE A 77 -2.41 -5.72 8.90
CA ILE A 77 -1.25 -6.31 8.24
C ILE A 77 -1.13 -7.75 8.74
N VAL A 78 -1.28 -8.70 7.83
CA VAL A 78 -1.26 -10.14 8.14
C VAL A 78 -0.11 -10.78 7.38
N GLY A 79 0.82 -11.39 8.09
CA GLY A 79 1.94 -12.14 7.52
C GLY A 79 1.58 -13.62 7.34
N TYR A 80 2.15 -14.27 6.33
CA TYR A 80 2.05 -15.71 6.15
C TYR A 80 3.43 -16.31 5.82
N PRO A 81 3.77 -17.47 6.40
CA PRO A 81 5.10 -18.06 6.26
C PRO A 81 5.32 -18.72 4.89
N HIS A 82 4.24 -19.16 4.23
CA HIS A 82 4.32 -19.90 2.96
C HIS A 82 3.18 -19.55 2.00
N LEU A 83 3.55 -19.30 0.74
CA LEU A 83 2.64 -19.00 -0.37
C LEU A 83 2.21 -20.23 -1.19
N SER A 84 2.75 -21.43 -0.88
CA SER A 84 2.62 -22.63 -1.73
C SER A 84 1.18 -23.11 -1.95
N GLU A 85 0.24 -22.78 -1.05
CA GLU A 85 -1.17 -23.17 -1.18
C GLU A 85 -2.12 -22.04 -0.71
N PRO A 86 -2.88 -21.39 -1.60
CA PRO A 86 -3.80 -20.30 -1.26
C PRO A 86 -4.81 -20.62 -0.15
N GLN A 87 -5.22 -21.89 -0.05
CA GLN A 87 -6.17 -22.37 0.95
C GLN A 87 -5.53 -22.54 2.34
N SER A 88 -4.20 -22.63 2.40
CA SER A 88 -3.42 -22.86 3.62
C SER A 88 -2.76 -21.58 4.14
N TRP A 89 -2.74 -20.48 3.37
CA TRP A 89 -2.18 -19.19 3.80
C TRP A 89 -2.71 -18.73 5.16
N TRP A 90 -4.00 -18.93 5.40
CA TRP A 90 -4.67 -18.50 6.64
C TRP A 90 -4.39 -19.39 7.85
N LYS A 91 -3.95 -20.63 7.67
CA LYS A 91 -3.77 -21.58 8.78
C LYS A 91 -2.60 -21.23 9.68
N ALA A 92 -1.59 -20.56 9.12
CA ALA A 92 -0.39 -20.11 9.83
C ALA A 92 -0.20 -18.60 9.68
N ALA A 93 -1.29 -17.86 9.44
CA ALA A 93 -1.23 -16.42 9.29
C ALA A 93 -1.16 -15.74 10.66
N ASP A 94 -0.23 -14.79 10.79
CA ASP A 94 -0.06 -13.99 11.99
C ASP A 94 -0.51 -12.55 11.75
N LEU A 95 -1.32 -12.03 12.68
CA LEU A 95 -1.64 -10.60 12.69
C LEU A 95 -0.40 -9.83 13.18
N LEU A 96 0.29 -9.17 12.26
CA LEU A 96 1.47 -8.37 12.57
C LEU A 96 1.08 -7.02 13.18
N TRP A 97 0.00 -6.42 12.67
CA TRP A 97 -0.50 -5.14 13.16
C TRP A 97 -1.96 -4.89 12.76
N ALA A 98 -2.68 -4.14 13.58
CA ALA A 98 -4.00 -3.61 13.24
C ALA A 98 -4.26 -2.26 13.90
N GLY A 99 -4.96 -1.37 13.20
CA GLY A 99 -5.32 -0.06 13.75
C GLY A 99 -6.29 0.73 12.87
N ARG A 100 -6.86 1.79 13.43
CA ARG A 100 -7.77 2.71 12.73
C ARG A 100 -7.10 4.07 12.57
N LEU A 101 -7.39 4.73 11.46
CA LEU A 101 -7.00 6.11 11.22
C LEU A 101 -7.96 6.80 10.26
N PRO A 102 -8.06 8.15 10.29
CA PRO A 102 -8.88 8.88 9.33
C PRO A 102 -8.46 8.54 7.90
N THR A 103 -9.43 8.23 7.03
CA THR A 103 -9.18 7.86 5.63
C THR A 103 -8.39 8.95 4.90
N ALA A 104 -8.70 10.22 5.15
CA ALA A 104 -7.98 11.36 4.59
C ALA A 104 -6.50 11.35 5.02
N ARG A 105 -6.23 11.21 6.33
CA ARG A 105 -4.85 11.16 6.86
C ARG A 105 -4.06 9.98 6.31
N PHE A 106 -4.70 8.83 6.15
CA PHE A 106 -4.08 7.67 5.51
C PHE A 106 -3.71 7.96 4.05
N ALA A 107 -4.64 8.52 3.28
CA ALA A 107 -4.41 8.86 1.89
C ALA A 107 -3.32 9.91 1.73
N ASP A 108 -3.35 10.99 2.53
CA ASP A 108 -2.30 12.03 2.52
C ASP A 108 -0.92 11.45 2.78
N ALA A 109 -0.79 10.59 3.79
CA ALA A 109 0.47 9.94 4.12
C ALA A 109 0.93 8.96 3.03
N PHE A 110 -0.01 8.32 2.32
CA PHE A 110 0.31 7.45 1.19
C PHE A 110 0.76 8.26 -0.04
N MET A 111 0.08 9.38 -0.34
CA MET A 111 0.47 10.30 -1.41
C MET A 111 1.91 10.81 -1.19
N ALA A 112 2.18 11.33 0.01
CA ALA A 112 3.50 11.83 0.38
C ALA A 112 4.60 10.75 0.26
N MET A 113 4.27 9.48 0.56
CA MET A 113 5.19 8.36 0.39
C MET A 113 5.56 8.12 -1.08
N VAL A 114 4.59 8.21 -1.99
CA VAL A 114 4.82 8.03 -3.44
C VAL A 114 5.54 9.24 -4.02
N ASP A 115 5.21 10.45 -3.59
CA ASP A 115 5.93 11.67 -3.95
C ASP A 115 7.41 11.58 -3.53
N GLU A 116 7.70 11.18 -2.29
CA GLU A 116 9.08 10.99 -1.82
C GLU A 116 9.84 9.95 -2.66
N LEU A 117 9.17 8.88 -3.06
CA LEU A 117 9.73 7.84 -3.91
C LEU A 117 10.12 8.40 -5.29
N LEU A 118 9.24 9.20 -5.88
CA LEU A 118 9.47 9.85 -7.18
C LEU A 118 10.52 10.94 -7.09
N ASP A 119 10.54 11.75 -6.05
CA ASP A 119 11.56 12.76 -5.81
C ASP A 119 12.96 12.13 -5.67
N ARG A 120 13.04 10.98 -5.00
CA ARG A 120 14.31 10.29 -4.75
C ARG A 120 14.87 9.58 -5.99
N TYR A 121 14.03 8.93 -6.78
CA TYR A 121 14.49 8.05 -7.86
C TYR A 121 14.02 8.46 -9.25
N GLY A 122 12.93 9.21 -9.36
CA GLY A 122 12.17 9.38 -10.59
C GLY A 122 11.65 8.05 -11.15
N THR A 123 10.91 8.10 -12.24
CA THR A 123 10.35 6.89 -12.90
C THR A 123 11.46 6.01 -13.49
N ALA A 124 12.51 6.61 -14.07
CA ALA A 124 13.65 5.88 -14.62
C ALA A 124 14.48 5.19 -13.53
N GLY A 125 14.73 5.86 -12.39
CA GLY A 125 15.44 5.25 -11.27
C GLY A 125 14.61 4.19 -10.55
N TYR A 126 13.27 4.38 -10.48
CA TYR A 126 12.33 3.35 -10.04
C TYR A 126 12.51 2.09 -10.89
N ARG A 127 12.39 2.19 -12.22
CA ARG A 127 12.57 1.05 -13.13
C ARG A 127 13.92 0.38 -12.96
N LYS A 128 14.99 1.16 -12.84
CA LYS A 128 16.36 0.62 -12.66
C LYS A 128 16.51 -0.20 -11.38
N ARG A 129 15.87 0.20 -10.27
CA ARG A 129 15.99 -0.48 -8.97
C ARG A 129 14.99 -1.62 -8.80
N TRP A 130 13.75 -1.37 -9.20
CA TRP A 130 12.63 -2.30 -9.04
C TRP A 130 12.57 -3.35 -10.14
N GLY A 131 13.01 -3.00 -11.36
CA GLY A 131 12.92 -3.89 -12.53
C GLY A 131 11.65 -3.72 -13.36
N HIS A 132 10.66 -2.97 -12.85
CA HIS A 132 9.38 -2.72 -13.53
C HIS A 132 9.08 -1.23 -13.67
N ASP A 133 8.24 -0.89 -14.65
CA ASP A 133 7.81 0.48 -14.87
C ASP A 133 7.00 1.02 -13.69
N PHE A 134 7.14 2.31 -13.43
CA PHE A 134 6.34 2.99 -12.44
C PHE A 134 4.86 3.06 -12.91
N PRO A 135 3.88 2.73 -12.05
CA PRO A 135 2.44 2.73 -12.38
C PRO A 135 1.90 4.17 -12.50
N ALA A 136 2.26 4.86 -13.59
CA ALA A 136 1.96 6.28 -13.79
C ALA A 136 0.47 6.56 -13.99
N GLU A 137 -0.28 5.62 -14.57
CA GLU A 137 -1.71 5.74 -14.79
C GLU A 137 -2.47 5.67 -13.47
N GLU A 138 -2.15 4.69 -12.62
CA GLU A 138 -2.70 4.54 -11.28
C GLU A 138 -2.36 5.74 -10.41
N TRP A 139 -1.14 6.26 -10.53
CA TRP A 139 -0.72 7.46 -9.81
C TRP A 139 -1.53 8.69 -10.20
N THR A 140 -1.73 8.90 -11.51
CA THR A 140 -2.56 10.01 -12.03
C THR A 140 -4.01 9.89 -11.58
N ALA A 141 -4.57 8.67 -11.63
CA ALA A 141 -5.92 8.39 -11.18
C ALA A 141 -6.10 8.66 -9.68
N LEU A 142 -5.12 8.25 -8.86
CA LEU A 142 -5.12 8.50 -7.42
C LEU A 142 -5.06 10.00 -7.10
N HIS A 143 -4.19 10.78 -7.75
CA HIS A 143 -4.16 12.24 -7.60
C HIS A 143 -5.52 12.89 -7.89
N THR A 144 -6.20 12.42 -8.94
CA THR A 144 -7.51 12.94 -9.34
C THR A 144 -8.55 12.66 -8.26
N ALA A 145 -8.61 11.42 -7.76
CA ALA A 145 -9.51 11.04 -6.67
C ALA A 145 -9.23 11.81 -5.38
N HIS A 146 -7.95 11.95 -5.00
CA HIS A 146 -7.52 12.69 -3.81
C HIS A 146 -7.94 14.16 -3.85
N ARG A 147 -7.80 14.82 -5.01
CA ARG A 147 -8.26 16.20 -5.19
C ARG A 147 -9.77 16.32 -5.05
N LEU A 148 -10.53 15.41 -5.67
CA LEU A 148 -11.99 15.40 -5.58
C LEU A 148 -12.48 15.19 -4.14
N ALA A 149 -11.87 14.25 -3.41
CA ALA A 149 -12.19 14.01 -2.00
C ALA A 149 -11.88 15.23 -1.11
N SER A 150 -10.78 15.94 -1.38
CA SER A 150 -10.38 17.14 -0.65
C SER A 150 -11.33 18.32 -0.86
N HIS A 151 -12.01 18.41 -2.00
CA HIS A 151 -12.97 19.49 -2.32
C HIS A 151 -14.43 19.13 -1.99
N GLY A 152 -14.75 17.83 -1.92
CA GLY A 152 -16.10 17.34 -1.57
C GLY A 152 -16.43 17.41 -0.07
N GLY A 153 -15.44 17.63 0.79
CA GLY A 153 -15.60 17.69 2.25
C GLY A 153 -16.21 18.98 2.82
N THR A 154 -16.57 19.97 1.99
CA THR A 154 -17.05 21.28 2.46
C THR A 154 -18.59 21.39 2.55
N ASN A 155 -19.35 20.32 2.27
CA ASN A 155 -20.81 20.32 2.45
C ASN A 155 -21.24 19.17 3.35
N ALA A 156 -21.15 19.39 4.67
CA ALA A 156 -21.93 18.70 5.69
C ALA A 156 -22.25 19.69 6.81
#